data_AF-A0A1I5TC67-F1
#
_entry.id   AF-A0A1I5TC67-F1
#
_cell.length_a   1.000
_cell.length_b   1.000
_cell.length_c   1.000
_cell.angle_alpha   90.00
_cell.angle_beta   90.00
_cell.angle_gamma   90.00
#
_symmetry.space_group_name_H-M   'P 1'
#
loop_
_entity.id
_entity.type
_entity.pdbx_description
1 polymer ?
#
loop_
_entity_poly.entity_id
_entity_poly.type
_entity_poly.pdbx_seq_one_letter_code
_entity_poly.pdbx_strand_id
1 'polypeptide(L)'
;MNMQKTLEHLSYIIDATDATVKHYDKADLKRVPYFYLGLLERIKASSIGLSVLIQSLNETPESEFSAGLVVRTLILDFFMGLNGYAKHNAAKQAGKSHDEIELELVEFCNRIFADGLRWTINHFKSFRKEDLYNDEQLEKAYAQLTAQYPAFLERTGTDVPKTKYAPPDSNGGLFSALAANNELKELSRNYETYAFYSKYEHFSIMSYSLMRRPGQDQFTTLWKAIELIVLHLYLSTSMLREYLPDGDNYIKDTNEKVGRYIHRNIFGGVA
;
A
#
# COMPACT_ATOMS: atom_id res chain seq x y z
N MET A 1 -4.21 28.28 -3.76
CA MET A 1 -4.65 27.13 -4.58
C MET A 1 -3.82 25.95 -4.10
N ASN A 2 -4.33 25.01 -3.30
CA ASN A 2 -5.00 23.83 -3.85
C ASN A 2 -5.77 22.98 -2.81
N MET A 3 -5.94 23.40 -1.54
CA MET A 3 -6.59 22.57 -0.51
C MET A 3 -7.96 22.01 -0.94
N GLN A 4 -8.80 22.85 -1.57
CA GLN A 4 -10.09 22.43 -2.11
C GLN A 4 -9.96 21.30 -3.13
N LYS A 5 -9.01 21.42 -4.08
CA LYS A 5 -8.72 20.38 -5.07
C LYS A 5 -8.18 19.10 -4.39
N THR A 6 -7.57 19.21 -3.20
CA THR A 6 -6.99 18.07 -2.47
C THR A 6 -8.13 17.25 -1.92
N LEU A 7 -9.07 17.96 -1.30
CA LEU A 7 -10.29 17.39 -0.77
C LEU A 7 -11.15 16.79 -1.89
N GLU A 8 -11.16 17.39 -3.09
CA GLU A 8 -11.81 16.80 -4.27
C GLU A 8 -11.14 15.49 -4.71
N HIS A 9 -9.80 15.42 -4.71
CA HIS A 9 -9.08 14.17 -4.99
C HIS A 9 -9.40 13.10 -3.94
N LEU A 10 -9.36 13.46 -2.65
CA LEU A 10 -9.65 12.53 -1.56
C LEU A 10 -11.10 12.06 -1.59
N SER A 11 -12.06 12.95 -1.83
CA SER A 11 -13.48 12.58 -1.99
C SER A 11 -13.67 11.61 -3.15
N TYR A 12 -13.06 11.90 -4.30
CA TYR A 12 -13.12 11.01 -5.46
C TYR A 12 -12.55 9.62 -5.15
N ILE A 13 -11.40 9.56 -4.47
CA ILE A 13 -10.78 8.31 -4.04
C ILE A 13 -11.72 7.54 -3.11
N ILE A 14 -12.27 8.20 -2.09
CA ILE A 14 -13.19 7.58 -1.11
C ILE A 14 -14.40 6.98 -1.82
N ASP A 15 -15.06 7.75 -2.68
CA ASP A 15 -16.28 7.30 -3.36
C ASP A 15 -16.00 6.13 -4.32
N ALA A 16 -14.94 6.24 -5.12
CA ALA A 16 -14.57 5.20 -6.09
C ALA A 16 -14.13 3.90 -5.40
N THR A 17 -13.33 4.00 -4.34
CA THR A 17 -12.89 2.84 -3.55
C THR A 17 -14.05 2.20 -2.79
N ASP A 18 -14.91 2.98 -2.15
CA ASP A 18 -16.06 2.47 -1.40
C ASP A 18 -17.03 1.69 -2.30
N ALA A 19 -17.34 2.25 -3.47
CA ALA A 19 -18.17 1.58 -4.45
C ALA A 19 -17.54 0.26 -4.92
N THR A 20 -16.23 0.27 -5.18
CA THR A 20 -15.50 -0.92 -5.67
C THR A 20 -15.47 -2.01 -4.62
N VAL A 21 -15.12 -1.67 -3.37
CA VAL A 21 -15.07 -2.63 -2.26
C VAL A 21 -16.45 -3.23 -1.99
N LYS A 22 -17.50 -2.40 -1.95
CA LYS A 22 -18.88 -2.89 -1.77
C LYS A 22 -19.34 -3.83 -2.88
N HIS A 23 -18.87 -3.63 -4.12
CA HIS A 23 -19.21 -4.52 -5.23
C HIS A 23 -18.69 -5.95 -5.00
N TYR A 24 -17.55 -6.10 -4.34
CA TYR A 24 -16.88 -7.39 -4.10
C TYR A 24 -16.97 -7.90 -2.64
N ASP A 25 -17.73 -7.25 -1.76
CA ASP A 25 -17.82 -7.58 -0.32
C ASP A 25 -18.17 -9.07 -0.03
N LYS A 26 -18.87 -9.73 -0.97
CA LYS A 26 -19.26 -11.15 -0.86
C LYS A 26 -18.62 -12.05 -1.92
N ALA A 27 -17.68 -11.52 -2.70
CA ALA A 27 -17.02 -12.29 -3.74
C ALA A 27 -15.98 -13.24 -3.12
N ASP A 28 -15.94 -14.48 -3.60
CA ASP A 28 -14.85 -15.40 -3.27
C ASP A 28 -13.65 -15.07 -4.16
N LEU A 29 -12.76 -14.21 -3.63
CA LEU A 29 -11.65 -13.66 -4.39
C LEU A 29 -10.42 -14.54 -4.29
N LYS A 30 -9.81 -14.83 -5.45
CA LYS A 30 -8.46 -15.36 -5.52
C LYS A 30 -7.46 -14.38 -4.88
N ARG A 31 -6.25 -14.88 -4.59
CA ARG A 31 -5.22 -14.15 -3.84
C ARG A 31 -4.82 -12.80 -4.47
N VAL A 32 -4.64 -12.74 -5.79
CA VAL A 32 -4.19 -11.50 -6.46
C VAL A 32 -5.28 -10.43 -6.41
N PRO A 33 -6.54 -10.68 -6.82
CA PRO A 33 -7.63 -9.72 -6.62
C PRO A 33 -7.82 -9.32 -5.15
N TYR A 34 -7.75 -10.27 -4.22
CA TYR A 34 -7.86 -10.00 -2.78
C TYR A 34 -6.78 -9.01 -2.30
N PHE A 35 -5.53 -9.17 -2.76
CA PHE A 35 -4.44 -8.26 -2.45
C PHE A 35 -4.72 -6.83 -2.92
N TYR A 36 -5.10 -6.64 -4.19
CA TYR A 36 -5.38 -5.30 -4.72
C TYR A 36 -6.64 -4.68 -4.13
N LEU A 37 -7.66 -5.47 -3.78
CA LEU A 37 -8.83 -4.97 -3.06
C LEU A 37 -8.46 -4.49 -1.65
N GLY A 38 -7.60 -5.23 -0.94
CA GLY A 38 -7.06 -4.80 0.36
C GLY A 38 -6.25 -3.50 0.27
N LEU A 39 -5.50 -3.27 -0.82
CA LEU A 39 -4.87 -1.97 -1.06
C LEU A 39 -5.90 -0.86 -1.22
N LEU A 40 -7.00 -1.09 -1.96
CA LEU A 40 -8.09 -0.12 -2.12
C LEU A 40 -8.79 0.21 -0.79
N GLU A 41 -9.02 -0.79 0.06
CA GLU A 41 -9.60 -0.58 1.40
C GLU A 41 -8.71 0.31 2.26
N ARG A 42 -7.39 0.06 2.24
CA ARG A 42 -6.41 0.88 2.96
C ARG A 42 -6.34 2.30 2.41
N ILE A 43 -6.39 2.46 1.08
CA ILE A 43 -6.50 3.77 0.45
C ILE A 43 -7.75 4.50 0.97
N LYS A 44 -8.93 3.86 0.96
CA LYS A 44 -10.18 4.48 1.44
C LYS A 44 -10.06 4.97 2.87
N ALA A 45 -9.67 4.09 3.79
CA ALA A 45 -9.59 4.39 5.21
C ALA A 45 -8.60 5.54 5.47
N SER A 46 -7.46 5.51 4.80
CA SER A 46 -6.44 6.54 4.91
C SER A 46 -6.89 7.88 4.30
N SER A 47 -7.63 7.87 3.18
CA SER A 47 -8.17 9.08 2.55
C SER A 47 -9.23 9.77 3.39
N ILE A 48 -10.03 9.02 4.16
CA ILE A 48 -10.98 9.60 5.13
C ILE A 48 -10.20 10.35 6.21
N GLY A 49 -9.20 9.70 6.82
CA GLY A 49 -8.34 10.33 7.83
C GLY A 49 -7.59 11.55 7.30
N LEU A 50 -7.02 11.44 6.09
CA LEU A 50 -6.37 12.55 5.40
C LEU A 50 -7.32 13.71 5.17
N SER A 51 -8.58 13.48 4.78
CA SER A 51 -9.53 14.58 4.55
C SER A 51 -9.73 15.43 5.80
N VAL A 52 -9.86 14.80 6.97
CA VAL A 52 -9.98 15.48 8.26
C VAL A 52 -8.70 16.28 8.56
N LEU A 53 -7.53 15.66 8.39
CA LEU A 53 -6.25 16.31 8.64
C LEU A 53 -6.01 17.51 7.71
N ILE A 54 -6.32 17.36 6.41
CA ILE A 54 -6.18 18.42 5.41
C ILE A 54 -7.10 19.61 5.73
N GLN A 55 -8.34 19.36 6.15
CA GLN A 55 -9.26 20.43 6.56
C GLN A 55 -8.73 21.22 7.76
N SER A 56 -8.06 20.55 8.70
CA SER A 56 -7.49 21.20 9.89
C SER A 56 -6.24 22.05 9.61
N LEU A 57 -5.60 21.93 8.45
CA LEU A 57 -4.30 22.56 8.18
C LEU A 57 -4.29 24.10 8.28
N ASN A 58 -5.42 24.76 8.00
CA ASN A 58 -5.50 26.21 8.10
C ASN A 58 -5.49 26.69 9.56
N GLU A 59 -6.01 25.88 10.48
CA GLU A 59 -6.12 26.20 11.90
C GLU A 59 -4.96 25.60 12.70
N THR A 60 -4.43 24.46 12.24
CA THR A 60 -3.34 23.71 12.89
C THR A 60 -2.37 23.20 11.82
N PRO A 61 -1.39 24.03 11.39
CA PRO A 61 -0.40 23.64 10.38
C PRO A 61 0.39 22.38 10.75
N GLU A 62 0.56 22.11 12.05
CA GLU A 62 1.23 20.91 12.58
C GLU A 62 0.52 19.60 12.18
N SER A 63 -0.76 19.66 11.78
CA SER A 63 -1.47 18.51 11.22
C SER A 63 -0.85 17.97 9.92
N GLU A 64 0.03 18.75 9.25
CA GLU A 64 0.84 18.28 8.11
C GLU A 64 1.68 17.07 8.48
N PHE A 65 2.25 17.06 9.69
CA PHE A 65 3.07 15.96 10.17
C PHE A 65 2.29 14.65 10.20
N SER A 66 1.10 14.69 10.81
CA SER A 66 0.19 13.56 10.89
C SER A 66 -0.29 13.12 9.51
N ALA A 67 -0.60 14.07 8.62
CA ALA A 67 -1.00 13.76 7.24
C ALA A 67 0.15 13.08 6.48
N GLY A 68 1.38 13.55 6.68
CA GLY A 68 2.59 12.98 6.11
C GLY A 68 2.83 11.52 6.50
N LEU A 69 2.61 11.17 7.78
CA LEU A 69 2.71 9.79 8.26
C LEU A 69 1.70 8.86 7.56
N VAL A 70 0.47 9.32 7.35
CA VAL A 70 -0.55 8.55 6.62
C VAL A 70 -0.20 8.45 5.12
N VAL A 71 0.29 9.53 4.52
CA VAL A 71 0.71 9.52 3.11
C VAL A 71 1.87 8.54 2.89
N ARG A 72 2.83 8.47 3.81
CA ARG A 72 3.96 7.54 3.71
C ARG A 72 3.52 6.09 3.56
N THR A 73 2.55 5.65 4.37
CA THR A 73 2.06 4.26 4.29
C THR A 73 1.38 4.01 2.95
N LEU A 74 0.65 4.97 2.42
CA LEU A 74 0.02 4.86 1.09
C LEU A 74 1.02 4.85 -0.06
N ILE A 75 2.15 5.57 0.05
CA ILE A 75 3.22 5.51 -0.96
C ILE A 75 3.89 4.13 -0.95
N LEU A 76 4.09 3.54 0.24
CA LEU A 76 4.63 2.19 0.33
C LEU A 76 3.67 1.17 -0.29
N ASP A 77 2.36 1.28 0.00
CA ASP A 77 1.33 0.44 -0.61
C ASP A 77 1.33 0.59 -2.15
N PHE A 78 1.47 1.83 -2.65
CA PHE A 78 1.61 2.10 -4.08
C PHE A 78 2.83 1.42 -4.68
N PHE A 79 3.97 1.41 -3.99
CA PHE A 79 5.18 0.71 -4.44
C PHE A 79 5.03 -0.80 -4.45
N MET A 80 4.31 -1.37 -3.49
CA MET A 80 3.95 -2.79 -3.53
C MET A 80 3.08 -3.09 -4.75
N GLY A 81 2.04 -2.29 -4.99
CA GLY A 81 1.18 -2.40 -6.17
C GLY A 81 1.95 -2.30 -7.49
N LEU A 82 2.86 -1.31 -7.60
CA LEU A 82 3.69 -1.08 -8.79
C LEU A 82 4.67 -2.23 -9.04
N ASN A 83 5.27 -2.79 -8.00
CA ASN A 83 6.14 -3.96 -8.15
C ASN A 83 5.36 -5.19 -8.61
N GLY A 84 4.14 -5.40 -8.12
CA GLY A 84 3.24 -6.44 -8.64
C GLY A 84 2.93 -6.24 -10.13
N TYR A 85 2.58 -5.02 -10.53
CA TYR A 85 2.35 -4.67 -11.93
C TYR A 85 3.61 -4.85 -12.80
N ALA A 86 4.77 -4.44 -12.32
CA ALA A 86 6.05 -4.62 -13.02
C ALA A 86 6.37 -6.11 -13.26
N LYS A 87 6.12 -6.95 -12.24
CA LYS A 87 6.28 -8.41 -12.35
C LYS A 87 5.31 -9.00 -13.37
N HIS A 88 4.04 -8.59 -13.33
CA HIS A 88 3.04 -9.00 -14.31
C HIS A 88 3.51 -8.69 -15.75
N ASN A 89 3.90 -7.45 -16.02
CA ASN A 89 4.32 -7.03 -17.35
C ASN A 89 5.60 -7.74 -17.82
N ALA A 90 6.60 -7.87 -16.94
CA ALA A 90 7.84 -8.58 -17.27
C ALA A 90 7.58 -10.05 -17.61
N ALA A 91 6.72 -10.72 -16.86
CA ALA A 91 6.35 -12.11 -17.10
C ALA A 91 5.53 -12.27 -18.40
N LYS A 92 4.62 -11.34 -18.69
CA LYS A 92 3.86 -11.27 -19.95
C LYS A 92 4.77 -11.05 -21.16
N GLN A 93 5.74 -10.13 -21.06
CA GLN A 93 6.74 -9.88 -22.10
C GLN A 93 7.67 -11.08 -22.32
N ALA A 94 7.94 -11.86 -21.27
CA ALA A 94 8.69 -13.11 -21.36
C ALA A 94 7.87 -14.28 -21.96
N GLY A 95 6.60 -14.06 -22.32
CA GLY A 95 5.75 -15.05 -22.96
C GLY A 95 5.20 -16.13 -22.02
N LYS A 96 5.21 -15.88 -20.70
CA LYS A 96 4.61 -16.82 -19.73
C LYS A 96 3.09 -16.88 -19.90
N SER A 97 2.52 -18.04 -19.64
CA SER A 97 1.07 -18.25 -19.63
C SER A 97 0.40 -17.49 -18.47
N HIS A 98 -0.91 -17.25 -18.56
CA HIS A 98 -1.65 -16.54 -17.52
C HIS A 98 -1.50 -17.22 -16.14
N ASP A 99 -1.57 -18.55 -16.09
CA ASP A 99 -1.45 -19.33 -14.85
C ASP A 99 -0.04 -19.21 -14.22
N GLU A 100 1.02 -19.20 -15.04
CA GLU A 100 2.40 -18.98 -14.56
C GLU A 100 2.58 -17.56 -14.00
N ILE A 101 2.03 -16.55 -14.67
CA ILE A 101 2.06 -15.16 -14.18
C ILE A 101 1.27 -15.07 -12.87
N GLU A 102 0.07 -15.66 -12.82
CA GLU A 102 -0.77 -15.68 -11.61
C GLU A 102 0.00 -16.31 -10.45
N LEU A 103 0.65 -17.46 -10.64
CA LEU A 103 1.42 -18.13 -9.58
C LEU A 103 2.56 -17.25 -9.04
N GLU A 104 3.29 -16.54 -9.90
CA GLU A 104 4.36 -15.62 -9.49
C GLU A 104 3.81 -14.44 -8.68
N LEU A 105 2.66 -13.90 -9.07
CA LEU A 105 2.01 -12.83 -8.32
C LEU A 105 1.42 -13.33 -7.00
N VAL A 106 0.86 -14.54 -6.97
CA VAL A 106 0.39 -15.17 -5.73
C VAL A 106 1.53 -15.28 -4.73
N GLU A 107 2.70 -15.75 -5.15
CA GLU A 107 3.89 -15.82 -4.29
C GLU A 107 4.33 -14.43 -3.82
N PHE A 108 4.36 -13.44 -4.72
CA PHE A 108 4.66 -12.05 -4.35
C PHE A 108 3.70 -11.50 -3.29
N CYS A 109 2.38 -11.64 -3.49
CA CYS A 109 1.37 -11.20 -2.54
C CYS A 109 1.50 -11.94 -1.19
N ASN A 110 1.77 -13.24 -1.21
CA ASN A 110 1.92 -14.03 0.01
C ASN A 110 3.15 -13.64 0.82
N ARG A 111 4.29 -13.31 0.17
CA ARG A 111 5.47 -12.77 0.85
C ARG A 111 5.15 -11.48 1.61
N ILE A 112 4.32 -10.60 1.03
CA ILE A 112 3.87 -9.36 1.68
C ILE A 112 2.92 -9.65 2.85
N PHE A 113 1.89 -10.49 2.65
CA PHE A 113 0.96 -10.85 3.72
C PHE A 113 1.65 -11.54 4.91
N ALA A 114 2.64 -12.40 4.63
CA ALA A 114 3.39 -13.09 5.67
C ALA A 114 4.31 -12.18 6.48
N ASP A 115 4.66 -10.98 5.98
CA ASP A 115 5.59 -10.10 6.67
C ASP A 115 5.02 -9.56 8.00
N GLY A 116 3.75 -9.17 8.02
CA GLY A 116 3.09 -8.76 9.27
C GLY A 116 3.07 -9.85 10.33
N LEU A 117 2.90 -11.12 9.91
CA LEU A 117 2.98 -12.28 10.81
C LEU A 117 4.40 -12.49 11.32
N ARG A 118 5.42 -12.28 10.49
CA ARG A 118 6.83 -12.33 10.91
C ARG A 118 7.14 -11.30 12.00
N TRP A 119 6.67 -10.07 11.83
CA TRP A 119 6.81 -9.02 12.84
C TRP A 119 6.08 -9.37 14.13
N THR A 120 4.88 -9.94 14.05
CA THR A 120 4.12 -10.41 15.22
C THR A 120 4.88 -11.51 15.98
N ILE A 121 5.46 -12.48 15.27
CA ILE A 121 6.29 -13.52 15.88
C ILE A 121 7.52 -12.92 16.59
N ASN A 122 8.19 -11.95 15.95
CA ASN A 122 9.33 -11.26 16.55
C ASN A 122 8.93 -10.42 17.76
N HIS A 123 7.74 -9.83 17.75
CA HIS A 123 7.18 -9.12 18.90
C HIS A 123 6.95 -10.06 20.09
N PHE A 124 6.38 -11.25 19.88
CA PHE A 124 6.26 -12.25 20.94
C PHE A 124 7.62 -12.71 21.49
N LYS A 125 8.67 -12.81 20.66
CA LYS A 125 10.03 -13.09 21.15
C LYS A 125 10.53 -11.98 22.08
N SER A 126 10.19 -10.72 21.81
CA SER A 126 10.55 -9.61 22.68
C SER A 126 9.88 -9.71 24.05
N PHE A 127 8.62 -10.16 24.13
CA PHE A 127 7.94 -10.37 25.41
C PHE A 127 8.62 -11.43 26.28
N ARG A 128 9.13 -12.50 25.68
CA ARG A 128 9.94 -13.49 26.41
C ARG A 128 11.22 -12.86 26.97
N LYS A 129 11.89 -12.04 26.17
CA LYS A 129 13.17 -11.42 26.55
C LYS A 129 13.01 -10.44 27.71
N GLU A 130 11.87 -9.76 27.78
CA GLU A 130 11.55 -8.78 28.81
C GLU A 130 10.70 -9.37 29.96
N ASP A 131 10.67 -10.71 30.10
CA ASP A 131 9.94 -11.46 31.14
C ASP A 131 8.44 -11.11 31.26
N LEU A 132 7.83 -10.62 30.18
CA LEU A 132 6.40 -10.31 30.14
C LEU A 132 5.55 -11.58 29.98
N TYR A 133 6.06 -12.56 29.24
CA TYR A 133 5.42 -13.86 29.00
C TYR A 133 6.31 -14.97 29.55
N ASN A 134 5.70 -15.91 30.27
CA ASN A 134 6.33 -17.20 30.57
C ASN A 134 6.23 -18.16 29.35
N ASP A 135 6.94 -19.28 29.42
CA ASP A 135 7.00 -20.25 28.32
C ASP A 135 5.61 -20.83 27.94
N GLU A 136 4.71 -21.04 28.91
CA GLU A 136 3.35 -21.53 28.65
C GLU A 136 2.48 -20.50 27.90
N GLN A 137 2.55 -19.23 28.31
CA GLN A 137 1.84 -18.14 27.66
C GLN A 137 2.34 -17.93 26.22
N LEU A 138 3.65 -18.01 26.02
CA LEU A 138 4.27 -17.88 24.70
C LEU A 138 3.89 -19.05 23.79
N GLU A 139 3.93 -20.28 24.31
CA GLU A 139 3.48 -21.49 23.62
C GLU A 139 2.03 -21.36 23.13
N LYS A 140 1.14 -20.90 24.03
CA LYS A 140 -0.27 -20.66 23.70
C LYS A 140 -0.44 -19.59 22.62
N ALA A 141 0.29 -18.47 22.72
CA ALA A 141 0.24 -17.40 21.73
C ALA A 141 0.70 -17.88 20.34
N TYR A 142 1.78 -18.67 20.28
CA TYR A 142 2.27 -19.27 19.05
C TYR A 142 1.29 -20.29 18.47
N ALA A 143 0.74 -21.19 19.28
CA ALA A 143 -0.25 -22.16 18.83
C ALA A 143 -1.50 -21.48 18.24
N GLN A 144 -2.01 -20.44 18.91
CA GLN A 144 -3.16 -19.66 18.45
C GLN A 144 -2.86 -18.95 17.12
N LEU A 145 -1.71 -18.28 17.02
CA LEU A 145 -1.31 -17.58 15.80
C LEU A 145 -1.18 -18.54 14.61
N THR A 146 -0.53 -19.70 14.79
CA THR A 146 -0.41 -20.71 13.74
C THR A 146 -1.76 -21.30 13.34
N ALA A 147 -2.64 -21.58 14.30
CA ALA A 147 -3.98 -22.10 14.03
C ALA A 147 -4.87 -21.11 13.28
N GLN A 148 -4.71 -19.80 13.53
CA GLN A 148 -5.46 -18.76 12.85
C GLN A 148 -4.95 -18.50 11.42
N TYR A 149 -3.65 -18.68 11.17
CA TYR A 149 -3.03 -18.40 9.87
C TYR A 149 -2.28 -19.60 9.27
N PRO A 150 -2.92 -20.78 9.12
CA PRO A 150 -2.25 -22.02 8.72
C PRO A 150 -1.74 -21.98 7.27
N ALA A 151 -2.30 -21.10 6.42
CA ALA A 151 -1.81 -20.88 5.06
C ALA A 151 -0.45 -20.18 5.01
N PHE A 152 -0.10 -19.43 6.05
CA PHE A 152 1.10 -18.59 6.08
C PHE A 152 2.15 -19.04 7.09
N LEU A 153 1.73 -19.77 8.12
CA LEU A 153 2.59 -20.21 9.21
C LEU A 153 2.67 -21.73 9.25
N GLU A 154 3.86 -22.21 9.61
CA GLU A 154 4.11 -23.59 9.97
C GLU A 154 4.78 -23.67 11.33
N ARG A 155 4.55 -24.77 12.03
CA ARG A 155 5.06 -25.00 13.36
C ARG A 155 5.20 -26.49 13.63
N THR A 156 6.34 -26.88 14.19
CA THR A 156 6.62 -28.26 14.60
C THR A 156 6.73 -28.30 16.11
N GLY A 157 5.79 -28.99 16.78
CA GLY A 157 5.78 -29.08 18.25
C GLY A 157 5.71 -27.71 18.93
N THR A 158 6.60 -27.49 19.90
CA THR A 158 6.70 -26.26 20.70
C THR A 158 7.60 -25.19 20.07
N ASP A 159 8.06 -25.39 18.83
CA ASP A 159 8.98 -24.45 18.18
C ASP A 159 8.33 -23.08 17.94
N VAL A 160 9.16 -22.05 17.76
CA VAL A 160 8.69 -20.75 17.27
C VAL A 160 8.10 -20.93 15.85
N PRO A 161 6.90 -20.42 15.57
CA PRO A 161 6.31 -20.47 14.24
C PRO A 161 7.23 -19.85 13.18
N LYS A 162 7.25 -20.44 11.98
CA LYS A 162 7.97 -19.93 10.82
C LYS A 162 6.99 -19.52 9.73
N THR A 163 7.34 -18.47 9.00
CA THR A 163 6.59 -18.10 7.79
C THR A 163 6.93 -19.07 6.67
N LYS A 164 5.91 -19.59 5.97
CA LYS A 164 6.07 -20.45 4.79
C LYS A 164 6.66 -19.72 3.58
N TYR A 165 6.58 -18.39 3.60
CA TYR A 165 7.02 -17.52 2.52
C TYR A 165 8.31 -16.79 2.89
N ALA A 166 9.16 -16.55 1.89
CA ALA A 166 10.36 -15.74 2.04
C ALA A 166 9.99 -14.31 2.48
N PRO A 167 10.92 -13.55 3.07
CA PRO A 167 10.70 -12.13 3.32
C PRO A 167 10.37 -11.38 2.04
N PRO A 168 9.47 -10.38 2.06
CA PRO A 168 9.28 -9.51 0.91
C PRO A 168 10.57 -8.71 0.66
N ASP A 169 10.66 -8.11 -0.51
CA ASP A 169 11.75 -7.19 -0.80
C ASP A 169 11.67 -6.00 0.16
N SER A 170 12.82 -5.55 0.68
CA SER A 170 12.85 -4.38 1.56
C SER A 170 12.29 -3.13 0.85
N ASN A 171 11.89 -2.10 1.58
CA ASN A 171 11.38 -0.86 0.97
C ASN A 171 12.40 -0.25 -0.02
N GLY A 172 13.69 -0.31 0.30
CA GLY A 172 14.76 0.07 -0.62
C GLY A 172 14.87 -0.86 -1.83
N GLY A 173 14.67 -2.17 -1.65
CA GLY A 173 14.62 -3.15 -2.73
C GLY A 173 13.45 -2.93 -3.70
N LEU A 174 12.25 -2.67 -3.19
CA LEU A 174 11.07 -2.30 -3.98
C LEU A 174 11.33 -1.05 -4.82
N PHE A 175 11.99 -0.04 -4.24
CA PHE A 175 12.40 1.16 -4.96
C PHE A 175 13.44 0.84 -6.05
N SER A 176 14.52 0.13 -5.72
CA SER A 176 15.59 -0.19 -6.67
C SER A 176 15.07 -0.99 -7.86
N ALA A 177 14.13 -1.91 -7.63
CA ALA A 177 13.48 -2.67 -8.70
C ALA A 177 12.70 -1.76 -9.66
N LEU A 178 11.94 -0.79 -9.14
CA LEU A 178 11.21 0.18 -9.97
C LEU A 178 12.13 1.16 -10.69
N ALA A 179 13.20 1.61 -10.03
CA ALA A 179 14.18 2.52 -10.62
C ALA A 179 14.94 1.88 -11.79
N ALA A 180 15.15 0.56 -11.75
CA ALA A 180 15.74 -0.22 -12.83
C ALA A 180 14.75 -0.56 -13.97
N ASN A 181 13.44 -0.33 -13.78
CA ASN A 181 12.43 -0.59 -14.79
C ASN A 181 12.27 0.62 -15.73
N ASN A 182 12.46 0.44 -17.03
CA ASN A 182 12.45 1.52 -18.03
C ASN A 182 11.13 2.30 -18.08
N GLU A 183 10.00 1.63 -17.88
CA GLU A 183 8.65 2.23 -17.95
C GLU A 183 8.26 2.91 -16.64
N LEU A 184 8.70 2.37 -15.50
CA LEU A 184 8.24 2.79 -14.17
C LEU A 184 9.27 3.64 -13.41
N LYS A 185 10.49 3.85 -13.94
CA LYS A 185 11.55 4.59 -13.26
C LYS A 185 11.12 5.98 -12.78
N GLU A 186 10.28 6.68 -13.54
CA GLU A 186 9.81 8.02 -13.17
C GLU A 186 8.90 7.98 -11.93
N LEU A 187 8.09 6.93 -11.80
CA LEU A 187 7.26 6.71 -10.62
C LEU A 187 8.08 6.32 -9.39
N SER A 188 9.28 5.76 -9.58
CA SER A 188 10.19 5.43 -8.47
C SER A 188 10.70 6.68 -7.74
N ARG A 189 10.72 7.86 -8.39
CA ARG A 189 11.14 9.14 -7.77
C ARG A 189 10.28 9.54 -6.58
N ASN A 190 9.07 9.01 -6.49
CA ASN A 190 8.18 9.20 -5.33
C ASN A 190 8.73 8.55 -4.04
N TYR A 191 9.82 7.77 -4.13
CA TYR A 191 10.55 7.27 -2.97
C TYR A 191 11.13 8.42 -2.15
N GLU A 192 11.44 9.56 -2.76
CA GLU A 192 11.86 10.74 -2.02
C GLU A 192 10.78 11.21 -1.04
N THR A 193 9.51 11.21 -1.47
CA THR A 193 8.37 11.55 -0.60
C THR A 193 8.19 10.52 0.52
N TYR A 194 8.33 9.23 0.20
CA TYR A 194 8.33 8.17 1.23
C TYR A 194 9.49 8.37 2.23
N ALA A 195 10.71 8.59 1.75
CA ALA A 195 11.89 8.75 2.56
C ALA A 195 11.84 10.03 3.41
N PHE A 196 11.26 11.10 2.87
CA PHE A 196 11.00 12.36 3.56
C PHE A 196 10.12 12.11 4.79
N TYR A 197 8.93 11.56 4.60
CA TYR A 197 8.01 11.29 5.70
C TYR A 197 8.49 10.16 6.62
N SER A 198 9.37 9.27 6.15
CA SER A 198 10.00 8.26 7.02
C SER A 198 10.87 8.89 8.11
N LYS A 199 11.35 10.13 7.91
CA LYS A 199 12.13 10.84 8.94
C LYS A 199 11.27 11.36 10.07
N TYR A 200 9.96 11.50 9.88
CA TYR A 200 9.03 11.95 10.93
C TYR A 200 8.89 10.93 12.07
N GLU A 201 9.14 9.65 11.82
CA GLU A 201 9.12 8.60 12.86
C GLU A 201 10.39 8.54 13.70
N HIS A 202 11.46 9.19 13.25
CA HIS A 202 12.75 9.16 13.92
C HIS A 202 13.10 10.55 14.45
N PHE A 203 12.97 10.73 15.77
CA PHE A 203 13.43 11.94 16.43
C PHE A 203 14.94 12.12 16.16
N SER A 204 15.27 13.08 15.29
CA SER A 204 16.61 13.28 14.77
C SER A 204 16.81 14.72 14.32
N ILE A 205 18.06 15.11 14.06
CA ILE A 205 18.35 16.44 13.50
C ILE A 205 17.62 16.67 12.16
N MET A 206 17.39 15.61 11.39
CA MET A 206 16.62 15.69 10.16
C MET A 206 15.15 15.94 10.43
N SER A 207 14.51 15.23 11.37
CA SER A 207 13.11 15.48 11.70
C SER A 207 12.90 16.93 12.17
N TYR A 208 13.81 17.43 13.01
CA TYR A 208 13.82 18.83 13.45
C TYR A 208 13.98 19.81 12.28
N SER A 209 14.90 19.53 11.35
CA SER A 209 15.09 20.37 10.16
C SER A 209 13.88 20.37 9.23
N LEU A 210 13.18 19.24 9.09
CA LEU A 210 12.04 19.10 8.20
C LEU A 210 10.80 19.83 8.74
N MET A 211 10.53 19.73 10.04
CA MET A 211 9.43 20.44 10.69
C MET A 211 9.55 21.97 10.59
N ARG A 212 10.76 22.49 10.37
CA ARG A 212 11.05 23.92 10.24
C ARG A 212 11.07 24.43 8.80
N ARG A 213 10.79 23.58 7.81
CA ARG A 213 10.65 24.02 6.41
C ARG A 213 9.47 24.98 6.28
N PRO A 214 9.48 25.88 5.29
CA PRO A 214 8.31 26.71 5.00
C PRO A 214 7.08 25.83 4.76
N GLY A 215 5.96 26.16 5.40
CA GLY A 215 4.72 25.37 5.29
C GLY A 215 4.27 25.18 3.84
N GLN A 216 4.50 26.16 2.97
CA GLN A 216 4.18 26.05 1.54
C GLN A 216 4.87 24.88 0.82
N ASP A 217 6.12 24.57 1.18
CA ASP A 217 6.88 23.47 0.57
C ASP A 217 6.38 22.11 1.07
N GLN A 218 6.04 22.04 2.36
CA GLN A 218 5.43 20.87 2.98
C GLN A 218 4.07 20.58 2.36
N PHE A 219 3.21 21.60 2.21
CA PHE A 219 1.90 21.46 1.55
C PHE A 219 2.02 21.05 0.09
N THR A 220 3.04 21.53 -0.63
CA THR A 220 3.25 21.14 -2.03
C THR A 220 3.67 19.67 -2.14
N THR A 221 4.49 19.19 -1.21
CA THR A 221 4.86 17.77 -1.12
C THR A 221 3.64 16.90 -0.83
N LEU A 222 2.85 17.29 0.18
CA LEU A 222 1.63 16.59 0.56
C LEU A 222 0.59 16.55 -0.57
N TRP A 223 0.42 17.68 -1.26
CA TRP A 223 -0.44 17.79 -2.45
C TRP A 223 -0.07 16.75 -3.51
N LYS A 224 1.19 16.75 -3.95
CA LYS A 224 1.68 15.84 -4.99
C LYS A 224 1.52 14.38 -4.56
N ALA A 225 1.75 14.10 -3.29
CA ALA A 225 1.57 12.77 -2.76
C ALA A 225 0.10 12.30 -2.85
N ILE A 226 -0.86 13.20 -2.68
CA ILE A 226 -2.28 12.88 -2.82
C ILE A 226 -2.67 12.63 -4.28
N GLU A 227 -2.08 13.35 -5.24
CA GLU A 227 -2.23 13.02 -6.66
C GLU A 227 -1.71 11.60 -6.99
N LEU A 228 -0.63 11.16 -6.34
CA LEU A 228 -0.15 9.78 -6.48
C LEU A 228 -1.13 8.73 -5.95
N ILE A 229 -1.91 9.05 -4.91
CA ILE A 229 -2.93 8.14 -4.39
C ILE A 229 -4.02 7.88 -5.45
N VAL A 230 -4.34 8.87 -6.28
CA VAL A 230 -5.26 8.68 -7.42
C VAL A 230 -4.64 7.72 -8.45
N LEU A 231 -3.33 7.83 -8.73
CA LEU A 231 -2.62 6.87 -9.58
C LEU A 231 -2.60 5.46 -8.97
N HIS A 232 -2.48 5.35 -7.64
CA HIS A 232 -2.56 4.09 -6.93
C HIS A 232 -3.93 3.41 -7.07
N LEU A 233 -5.02 4.20 -7.01
CA LEU A 233 -6.38 3.71 -7.31
C LEU A 233 -6.48 3.18 -8.76
N TYR A 234 -5.93 3.91 -9.73
CA TYR A 234 -5.93 3.47 -11.13
C TYR A 234 -5.17 2.17 -11.33
N LEU A 235 -3.96 2.08 -10.75
CA LEU A 235 -3.15 0.87 -10.82
C LEU A 235 -3.88 -0.34 -10.23
N SER A 236 -4.43 -0.19 -9.03
CA SER A 236 -5.14 -1.27 -8.34
C SER A 236 -6.38 -1.71 -9.10
N THR A 237 -7.17 -0.78 -9.64
CA THR A 237 -8.33 -1.13 -10.49
C THR A 237 -7.92 -1.77 -11.82
N SER A 238 -6.75 -1.42 -12.36
CA SER A 238 -6.21 -2.04 -13.59
C SER A 238 -5.82 -3.50 -13.32
N MET A 239 -5.16 -3.76 -12.19
CA MET A 239 -4.81 -5.13 -11.78
C MET A 239 -6.04 -5.95 -11.41
N LEU A 240 -7.04 -5.37 -10.75
CA LEU A 240 -8.31 -6.05 -10.51
C LEU A 240 -8.97 -6.44 -11.83
N ARG A 241 -9.01 -5.54 -12.82
CA ARG A 241 -9.57 -5.82 -14.15
C ARG A 241 -8.87 -6.99 -14.87
N GLU A 242 -7.55 -7.13 -14.73
CA GLU A 242 -6.79 -8.22 -15.38
C GLU A 242 -7.04 -9.60 -14.74
N TYR A 243 -7.40 -9.64 -13.45
CA TYR A 243 -7.49 -10.88 -12.67
C TYR A 243 -8.90 -11.25 -12.19
N LEU A 244 -9.89 -10.39 -12.43
CA LEU A 244 -11.30 -10.70 -12.24
C LEU A 244 -11.89 -11.34 -13.50
N PRO A 245 -12.98 -12.12 -13.37
CA PRO A 245 -13.55 -12.86 -14.50
C PRO A 245 -13.89 -11.97 -15.70
N ASP A 246 -13.66 -12.50 -16.90
CA ASP A 246 -14.08 -11.87 -18.16
C ASP A 246 -15.56 -11.51 -18.12
N GLY A 247 -15.89 -10.24 -18.32
CA GLY A 247 -17.27 -9.73 -18.33
C GLY A 247 -17.67 -8.90 -17.11
N ASP A 248 -16.77 -8.68 -16.15
CA ASP A 248 -16.97 -7.67 -15.11
C ASP A 248 -16.90 -6.24 -15.70
N ASN A 249 -18.04 -5.79 -16.23
CA ASN A 249 -18.18 -4.45 -16.79
C ASN A 249 -18.00 -3.37 -15.71
N TYR A 250 -18.26 -3.69 -14.44
CA TYR A 250 -18.16 -2.72 -13.37
C TYR A 250 -16.70 -2.29 -13.14
N ILE A 251 -15.76 -3.24 -13.01
CA ILE A 251 -14.35 -2.87 -12.81
C ILE A 251 -13.77 -2.20 -14.04
N LYS A 252 -14.17 -2.62 -15.24
CA LYS A 252 -13.78 -1.98 -16.49
C LYS A 252 -14.23 -0.52 -16.53
N ASP A 253 -15.51 -0.27 -16.29
CA ASP A 253 -16.08 1.09 -16.27
C ASP A 253 -15.43 1.95 -15.19
N THR A 254 -15.15 1.37 -14.03
CA THR A 254 -14.49 2.05 -12.91
C THR A 254 -13.06 2.44 -13.28
N ASN A 255 -12.28 1.50 -13.80
CA ASN A 255 -10.91 1.75 -14.24
C ASN A 255 -10.85 2.85 -15.32
N GLU A 256 -11.76 2.83 -16.30
CA GLU A 256 -11.87 3.87 -17.31
C GLU A 256 -12.26 5.24 -16.72
N LYS A 257 -13.20 5.27 -15.76
CA LYS A 257 -13.59 6.51 -15.05
C LYS A 257 -12.40 7.10 -14.30
N VAL A 258 -11.60 6.28 -13.62
CA VAL A 258 -10.39 6.70 -12.91
C VAL A 258 -9.34 7.23 -13.90
N GLY A 259 -9.12 6.54 -15.02
CA GLY A 259 -8.22 7.00 -16.08
C GLY A 259 -8.61 8.38 -16.63
N ARG A 260 -9.91 8.60 -16.91
CA ARG A 260 -10.44 9.91 -17.32
C ARG A 260 -10.26 10.98 -16.26
N TYR A 261 -10.45 10.62 -14.98
CA TYR A 261 -10.25 11.54 -13.87
C TYR A 261 -8.79 12.01 -13.78
N ILE A 262 -7.83 11.09 -13.87
CA ILE A 262 -6.39 11.38 -13.88
C ILE A 262 -6.04 12.31 -15.03
N HIS A 263 -6.46 11.97 -16.25
CA HIS A 263 -6.14 12.76 -17.44
C HIS A 263 -6.66 14.21 -17.33
N ARG A 264 -7.89 14.39 -16.85
CA ARG A 264 -8.51 15.72 -16.71
C ARG A 264 -7.93 16.54 -15.56
N ASN A 265 -7.71 15.92 -14.40
CA ASN A 265 -7.46 16.66 -13.16
C ASN A 265 -5.99 16.68 -12.73
N ILE A 266 -5.18 15.73 -13.18
CA ILE A 266 -3.76 15.59 -12.80
C ILE A 266 -2.85 15.99 -13.97
N PHE A 267 -3.06 15.40 -15.15
CA PHE A 267 -2.21 15.70 -16.33
C PHE A 267 -2.70 16.88 -17.17
N GLY A 268 -3.79 17.54 -16.79
CA GLY A 268 -4.20 18.82 -17.35
C GLY A 268 -4.80 18.76 -18.76
N GLY A 269 -5.44 17.66 -19.15
CA GLY A 269 -6.32 17.60 -20.34
C GLY A 269 -5.70 18.18 -21.61
N VAL A 270 -4.58 17.63 -22.07
CA VAL A 270 -4.17 17.80 -23.47
C VAL A 270 -4.75 16.59 -24.22
N ALA A 271 -5.90 16.83 -24.86
CA ALA A 271 -6.48 15.93 -25.85
C ALA A 271 -5.62 15.88 -27.11
#